data_AF-F6I6B2-F1
#
_entry.id   AF-F6I6B2-F1
#
_cell.length_a   1.000
_cell.length_b   1.000
_cell.length_c   1.000
_cell.angle_alpha   90.00
_cell.angle_beta   90.00
_cell.angle_gamma   90.00
#
_symmetry.space_group_name_H-M   'P 1'
#
loop_
_entity.id
_entity.type
_entity.pdbx_description
1 polymer ?
#
loop_
_entity_poly.entity_id
_entity_poly.type
_entity_poly.pdbx_seq_one_letter_code
_entity_poly.pdbx_strand_id
1 'polypeptide(L)'
;MTGMDTQEHQIDLGHLMAFDPLHHFPSPPTSREELVKECLQKGTVLVQLIADALFNLPSTEDIDGPLVKLPPPMTRLPREKHLPKPKPPTKWELFAKAKGIKNRKKDKIVYDEQTGTWKRRHGYDRVNDDKDIPIIEAKMTDEPGEDPFVKRQAEKKKRVEKHEKNRLQNLKQAAKVGALPSHIQLAATALPITGTQAAPKKASKNELQDIASMAAAATASGGKFDKKLVGEKPEKHKGKYRKFLPVVEGTGIGSQEKQQTEKVLNRLISKNSHEILNVDKAINMYNVKKEKKRKNQRGKDSSTSSKLKPKKQLQKKSLKKGGSSKKGKSK
;
A
#
# COMPACT_ATOMS: atom_id res chain seq x y z
N MET A 1 29.07 56.24 -21.67
CA MET A 1 29.32 54.86 -21.20
C MET A 1 28.59 54.72 -19.88
N THR A 2 27.34 54.28 -19.95
CA THR A 2 26.46 54.08 -18.78
C THR A 2 26.88 52.82 -18.06
N GLY A 3 27.39 52.96 -16.83
CA GLY A 3 27.62 51.85 -15.93
C GLY A 3 26.27 51.18 -15.67
N MET A 4 26.13 49.93 -16.10
CA MET A 4 24.95 49.14 -15.77
C MET A 4 25.01 48.82 -14.29
N ASP A 5 23.97 49.25 -13.57
CA ASP A 5 23.69 48.85 -12.20
C ASP A 5 23.81 47.32 -12.10
N THR A 6 24.86 46.84 -11.45
CA THR A 6 24.95 45.45 -11.00
C THR A 6 23.93 45.28 -9.87
N GLN A 7 22.66 45.24 -10.21
CA GLN A 7 21.64 44.74 -9.31
C GLN A 7 22.02 43.28 -9.02
N GLU A 8 22.14 42.96 -7.73
CA GLU A 8 22.52 41.65 -7.21
C GLU A 8 21.41 40.62 -7.49
N HIS A 9 21.26 40.24 -8.76
CA HIS A 9 20.37 39.18 -9.17
C HIS A 9 20.97 37.84 -8.75
N GLN A 10 20.19 37.05 -8.02
CA GLN A 10 20.63 35.73 -7.57
C GLN A 10 20.29 34.68 -8.64
N ILE A 11 21.30 34.03 -9.20
CA ILE A 11 21.13 33.03 -10.26
C ILE A 11 21.38 31.62 -9.70
N ASP A 12 20.44 30.70 -9.89
CA ASP A 12 20.56 29.27 -9.61
C ASP A 12 20.57 28.48 -10.94
N LEU A 13 21.77 28.33 -11.52
CA LEU A 13 21.96 27.63 -12.79
C LEU A 13 21.58 26.15 -12.74
N GLY A 14 21.64 25.52 -11.56
CA GLY A 14 21.25 24.12 -11.42
C GLY A 14 19.75 23.89 -11.60
N HIS A 15 18.92 24.90 -11.33
CA HIS A 15 17.49 24.91 -11.62
C HIS A 15 17.10 25.81 -12.80
N LEU A 16 18.07 26.45 -13.47
CA LEU A 16 17.83 27.45 -14.51
C LEU A 16 16.88 28.57 -14.03
N MET A 17 17.10 29.06 -12.81
CA MET A 17 16.28 30.10 -12.19
C MET A 17 17.11 31.36 -11.91
N ALA A 18 16.46 32.52 -11.98
CA ALA A 18 17.02 33.79 -11.52
C ALA A 18 15.99 34.49 -10.65
N PHE A 19 16.48 35.15 -9.60
CA PHE A 19 15.69 35.87 -8.61
C PHE A 19 16.12 37.32 -8.57
N ASP A 20 15.15 38.23 -8.56
CA ASP A 20 15.32 39.63 -8.21
C ASP A 20 14.72 39.86 -6.81
N PRO A 21 15.53 39.80 -5.73
CA PRO A 21 15.03 39.96 -4.36
C PRO A 21 14.66 41.42 -4.03
N LEU A 22 15.12 42.38 -4.81
CA LEU A 22 14.90 43.81 -4.57
C LEU A 22 13.67 44.34 -5.31
N HIS A 23 13.12 43.57 -6.24
CA HIS A 23 11.91 43.96 -6.94
C HIS A 23 10.70 44.05 -6.01
N HIS A 24 10.15 45.26 -5.87
CA HIS A 24 8.89 45.49 -5.20
C HIS A 24 8.01 46.39 -6.05
N PHE A 25 6.71 46.11 -6.10
CA PHE A 25 5.76 47.00 -6.76
C PHE A 25 5.50 48.20 -5.83
N PRO A 26 5.85 49.43 -6.24
CA PRO A 26 5.72 50.61 -5.38
C PRO A 26 4.25 51.01 -5.12
N SER A 27 3.34 50.65 -6.02
CA SER A 27 1.90 50.84 -5.88
C SER A 27 1.13 49.64 -6.44
N PRO A 28 -0.08 49.33 -5.95
CA PRO A 28 -0.92 48.33 -6.58
C PRO A 28 -1.20 48.77 -8.03
N PRO A 29 -0.98 47.90 -9.02
CA PRO A 29 -1.14 48.26 -10.43
C PRO A 29 -2.60 48.63 -10.71
N THR A 30 -2.80 49.80 -11.33
CA THR A 30 -4.13 50.34 -11.66
C THR A 30 -4.81 49.51 -12.75
N SER A 31 -4.03 48.91 -13.65
CA SER A 31 -4.51 48.04 -14.73
C SER A 31 -3.73 46.73 -14.79
N ARG A 32 -4.42 45.65 -15.14
CA ARG A 32 -3.80 44.32 -15.33
C ARG A 32 -2.77 44.33 -16.47
N GLU A 33 -2.96 45.18 -17.47
CA GLU A 33 -2.11 45.24 -18.65
C GLU A 33 -0.74 45.85 -18.34
N GLU A 34 -0.69 46.91 -17.53
CA GLU A 34 0.57 47.50 -17.05
C GLU A 34 1.39 46.50 -16.25
N LEU A 35 0.75 45.77 -15.33
CA LEU A 35 1.40 44.73 -14.54
C LEU A 35 2.03 43.64 -15.43
N VAL A 36 1.29 43.17 -16.44
CA VAL A 36 1.82 42.15 -17.36
C VAL A 36 3.00 42.69 -18.15
N LYS A 37 2.94 43.93 -18.62
CA LYS A 37 4.05 44.56 -19.35
C LYS A 37 5.31 44.68 -18.49
N GLU A 38 5.19 45.12 -17.25
CA GLU A 38 6.31 45.23 -16.31
C GLU A 38 6.91 43.86 -15.98
N CYS A 39 6.07 42.86 -15.69
CA CYS A 39 6.50 41.48 -15.47
C CYS A 39 7.24 40.89 -16.68
N LEU A 40 6.77 41.17 -17.91
CA LEU A 40 7.44 40.72 -19.13
C LEU A 40 8.79 41.40 -19.30
N GLN A 41 8.88 42.71 -19.07
CA GLN A 41 10.15 43.44 -19.12
C GLN A 41 11.16 42.89 -18.12
N LYS A 42 10.78 42.75 -16.85
CA LYS A 42 11.64 42.17 -15.81
C LYS A 42 11.99 40.70 -16.10
N GLY A 43 11.03 39.93 -16.59
CA GLY A 43 11.25 38.55 -17.03
C GLY A 43 12.29 38.45 -18.15
N THR A 44 12.25 39.35 -19.14
CA THR A 44 13.25 39.38 -20.23
C THR A 44 14.65 39.66 -19.71
N VAL A 45 14.81 40.61 -18.78
CA VAL A 45 16.11 40.90 -18.13
C VAL A 45 16.65 39.67 -17.40
N LEU A 46 15.80 39.00 -16.60
CA LEU A 46 16.21 37.81 -15.84
C LEU A 46 16.60 36.63 -16.75
N VAL A 47 15.84 36.39 -17.82
CA VAL A 47 16.13 35.32 -18.77
C VAL A 47 17.43 35.60 -19.53
N GLN A 48 17.69 36.86 -19.89
CA GLN A 48 18.93 37.25 -20.54
C GLN A 48 20.15 36.97 -19.64
N LEU A 49 20.07 37.31 -18.34
CA LEU A 49 21.12 36.99 -17.36
C LEU A 49 21.37 35.48 -17.24
N ILE A 50 20.31 34.66 -17.25
CA ILE A 50 20.44 33.20 -17.24
C ILE A 50 21.13 32.72 -18.52
N ALA A 51 20.72 33.23 -19.68
CA ALA A 51 21.31 32.85 -20.96
C ALA A 51 22.80 33.21 -21.01
N ASP A 52 23.17 34.43 -20.61
CA ASP A 52 24.56 34.88 -20.56
C ASP A 52 25.40 33.98 -19.66
N ALA A 53 24.89 33.63 -18.47
CA ALA A 53 25.58 32.74 -17.54
C ALA A 53 25.68 31.30 -18.06
N LEU A 54 24.66 30.80 -18.78
CA LEU A 54 24.66 29.45 -19.36
C LEU A 54 25.63 29.32 -20.53
N PHE A 55 25.67 30.30 -21.44
CA PHE A 55 26.55 30.26 -22.61
C PHE A 55 28.02 30.49 -22.26
N ASN A 56 28.32 31.06 -21.08
CA ASN A 56 29.67 31.17 -20.54
C ASN A 56 30.19 29.86 -19.91
N LEU A 57 29.34 28.83 -19.71
CA LEU A 57 29.79 27.55 -19.18
C LEU A 57 30.54 26.73 -20.24
N PRO A 58 31.51 25.89 -19.83
CA PRO A 58 32.25 25.06 -20.77
C PRO A 58 31.33 24.04 -21.43
N SER A 59 31.24 24.10 -22.76
CA SER A 59 30.52 23.11 -23.57
C SER A 59 31.42 21.91 -23.89
N THR A 60 30.84 20.71 -23.81
CA THR A 60 31.45 19.46 -24.25
C THR A 60 30.73 18.96 -25.49
N GLU A 61 31.48 18.72 -26.56
CA GLU A 61 30.94 18.11 -27.78
C GLU A 61 30.63 16.63 -27.51
N ASP A 62 29.42 16.21 -27.84
CA ASP A 62 28.99 14.81 -27.88
C ASP A 62 28.35 14.51 -29.23
N ILE A 63 28.04 13.24 -29.48
CA ILE A 63 27.45 12.74 -30.73
C ILE A 63 26.11 13.44 -31.02
N ASP A 64 25.36 13.78 -29.98
CA ASP A 64 24.05 14.46 -30.07
C ASP A 64 24.16 16.01 -30.12
N GLY A 65 25.38 16.57 -30.01
CA GLY A 65 25.64 18.00 -30.06
C GLY A 65 26.38 18.56 -28.83
N PRO A 66 26.52 19.90 -28.74
CA PRO A 66 27.19 20.55 -27.62
C PRO A 66 26.35 20.45 -26.34
N LEU A 67 26.85 19.74 -25.33
CA LEU A 67 26.23 19.63 -24.00
C LEU A 67 26.96 20.49 -22.98
N VAL A 68 26.22 21.08 -22.06
CA VAL A 68 26.76 21.87 -20.95
C VAL A 68 26.48 21.14 -19.63
N LYS A 69 27.52 20.94 -18.81
CA LYS A 69 27.37 20.36 -17.47
C LYS A 69 26.97 21.46 -16.48
N LEU A 70 25.71 21.46 -16.08
CA LEU A 70 25.20 22.41 -15.10
C LEU A 70 25.78 22.15 -13.70
N PRO A 71 26.01 23.21 -12.90
CA PRO A 71 26.40 23.07 -11.50
C PRO A 71 25.26 22.44 -10.67
N PRO A 72 25.57 21.90 -9.48
CA PRO A 72 24.54 21.39 -8.59
C PRO A 72 23.58 22.51 -8.16
N PRO A 73 22.29 22.21 -7.99
CA PRO A 73 21.28 23.22 -7.62
C PRO A 73 21.55 23.84 -6.25
N MET A 74 21.43 25.16 -6.16
CA MET A 74 21.61 25.90 -4.89
C MET A 74 20.36 25.87 -4.02
N THR A 75 19.18 25.94 -4.63
CA THR A 75 17.91 25.97 -3.91
C THR A 75 17.60 24.62 -3.27
N ARG A 76 17.56 24.55 -1.94
CA ARG A 76 17.24 23.31 -1.22
C ARG A 76 15.75 23.04 -1.24
N LEU A 77 15.32 22.08 -2.05
CA LEU A 77 13.94 21.61 -2.08
C LEU A 77 13.68 20.49 -1.07
N PRO A 78 12.49 20.44 -0.43
CA PRO A 78 12.14 19.34 0.46
C PRO A 78 12.02 18.03 -0.35
N ARG A 79 12.50 16.93 0.24
CA ARG A 79 12.36 15.60 -0.37
C ARG A 79 10.92 15.11 -0.29
N GLU A 80 10.46 14.43 -1.34
CA GLU A 80 9.18 13.71 -1.34
C GLU A 80 9.15 12.60 -0.26
N LYS A 81 10.28 11.91 -0.09
CA LYS A 81 10.40 10.76 0.82
C LYS A 81 11.52 10.97 1.83
N HIS A 82 11.26 10.49 3.05
CA HIS A 82 12.25 10.42 4.10
C HIS A 82 13.49 9.64 3.63
N LEU A 83 14.63 9.95 4.24
CA LEU A 83 15.86 9.22 3.98
C LEU A 83 15.66 7.74 4.32
N PRO A 84 16.16 6.81 3.49
CA PRO A 84 16.04 5.39 3.77
C PRO A 84 16.72 5.10 5.11
N LYS A 85 15.93 4.61 6.08
CA LYS A 85 16.47 4.26 7.39
C LYS A 85 17.46 3.09 7.24
N PRO A 86 18.60 3.10 7.93
CA PRO A 86 19.51 1.97 7.92
C PRO A 86 18.79 0.72 8.41
N LYS A 87 19.05 -0.42 7.76
CA LYS A 87 18.44 -1.68 8.15
C LYS A 87 18.98 -2.07 9.53
N PRO A 88 18.13 -2.49 10.48
CA PRO A 88 18.60 -2.99 11.75
C PRO A 88 19.38 -4.29 11.52
N PRO A 89 20.48 -4.51 12.27
CA PRO A 89 21.31 -5.69 12.09
C PRO A 89 20.53 -6.97 12.41
N THR A 90 20.76 -8.03 11.62
CA THR A 90 20.12 -9.33 11.89
C THR A 90 20.72 -10.00 13.13
N LYS A 91 19.99 -10.96 13.73
CA LYS A 91 20.51 -11.73 14.88
C LYS A 91 21.86 -12.41 14.58
N TRP A 92 22.05 -12.87 13.34
CA TRP A 92 23.31 -13.45 12.90
C TRP A 92 24.42 -12.40 12.76
N GLU A 93 24.13 -11.20 12.25
CA GLU A 93 25.12 -10.11 12.18
C GLU A 93 25.55 -9.63 13.57
N LEU A 94 24.61 -9.54 14.51
CA LEU A 94 24.93 -9.24 15.91
C LEU A 94 25.86 -10.31 16.49
N PHE A 95 25.55 -11.58 16.25
CA PHE A 95 26.41 -12.70 16.67
C PHE A 95 27.78 -12.68 15.99
N ALA A 96 27.83 -12.46 14.68
CA ALA A 96 29.06 -12.40 13.91
C ALA A 96 29.95 -11.24 14.36
N LYS A 97 29.37 -10.06 14.62
CA LYS A 97 30.08 -8.92 15.19
C LYS A 97 30.63 -9.23 16.59
N ALA A 98 29.82 -9.85 17.46
CA ALA A 98 30.24 -10.21 18.82
C ALA A 98 31.35 -11.26 18.84
N LYS A 99 31.36 -12.18 17.86
CA LYS A 99 32.39 -13.21 17.69
C LYS A 99 33.56 -12.78 16.81
N GLY A 100 33.55 -11.57 16.25
CA GLY A 100 34.58 -11.11 15.31
C GLY A 100 34.63 -11.90 14.00
N ILE A 101 33.54 -12.55 13.59
CA ILE A 101 33.46 -13.32 12.34
C ILE A 101 33.39 -12.33 11.17
N LYS A 102 34.48 -12.23 10.41
CA LYS A 102 34.55 -11.40 9.20
C LYS A 102 33.94 -12.15 8.01
N ASN A 103 33.05 -11.49 7.27
CA ASN A 103 32.50 -12.04 6.04
C ASN A 103 33.59 -12.07 4.95
N ARG A 104 33.77 -13.22 4.30
CA ARG A 104 34.72 -13.41 3.20
C ARG A 104 33.96 -13.82 1.94
N LYS A 105 34.37 -13.29 0.79
CA LYS A 105 33.84 -13.70 -0.51
C LYS A 105 34.21 -15.16 -0.74
N LYS A 106 33.23 -15.97 -1.13
CA LYS A 106 33.42 -17.37 -1.53
C LYS A 106 33.32 -17.48 -3.04
N ASP A 107 34.17 -18.32 -3.63
CA ASP A 107 34.12 -18.55 -5.08
C ASP A 107 32.88 -19.31 -5.51
N LYS A 108 32.40 -18.98 -6.71
CA LYS A 108 31.22 -19.59 -7.32
C LYS A 108 31.49 -21.01 -7.81
N ILE A 109 32.75 -21.32 -8.12
CA ILE A 109 33.20 -22.60 -8.64
C ILE A 109 34.13 -23.23 -7.60
N VAL A 110 33.97 -24.52 -7.37
CA VAL A 110 34.70 -25.31 -6.38
C VAL A 110 35.14 -26.59 -7.07
N TYR A 111 36.38 -26.99 -6.83
CA TYR A 111 36.92 -28.23 -7.35
C TYR A 111 36.25 -29.41 -6.64
N ASP A 112 35.70 -30.34 -7.42
CA ASP A 112 35.13 -31.59 -6.94
C ASP A 112 36.19 -32.68 -7.03
N GLU A 113 36.68 -33.16 -5.87
CA GLU A 113 37.73 -34.18 -5.80
C GLU A 113 37.26 -35.53 -6.35
N GLN A 114 35.95 -35.83 -6.29
CA GLN A 114 35.42 -37.11 -6.75
C GLN A 114 35.42 -37.22 -8.27
N THR A 115 35.10 -36.13 -8.97
CA THR A 115 35.05 -36.10 -10.43
C THR A 115 36.28 -35.46 -11.06
N GLY A 116 37.17 -34.86 -10.26
CA GLY A 116 38.35 -34.13 -10.73
C GLY A 116 38.03 -32.87 -11.53
N THR A 117 36.81 -32.34 -11.43
CA THR A 117 36.31 -31.24 -12.26
C THR A 117 35.88 -30.03 -11.44
N TRP A 118 35.97 -28.85 -12.06
CA TRP A 118 35.50 -27.60 -11.47
C TRP A 118 33.99 -27.47 -11.63
N LYS A 119 33.25 -27.64 -10.53
CA LYS A 119 31.79 -27.55 -10.51
C LYS A 119 31.30 -26.33 -9.75
N ARG A 120 30.02 -25.98 -9.89
CA ARG A 120 29.45 -24.83 -9.20
C ARG A 120 29.26 -25.12 -7.72
N ARG A 121 29.38 -24.12 -6.84
CA ARG A 121 29.06 -24.28 -5.41
C ARG A 121 27.56 -24.48 -5.15
N HIS A 122 26.72 -23.92 -6.01
CA HIS A 122 25.26 -23.97 -5.94
C HIS A 122 24.66 -23.84 -7.35
N GLY A 123 23.43 -24.31 -7.53
CA GLY A 123 22.72 -24.25 -8.81
C GLY A 123 22.82 -25.56 -9.61
N TYR A 124 22.79 -25.43 -10.95
CA TYR A 124 22.96 -26.54 -11.89
C TYR A 124 24.39 -27.08 -11.85
N ASP A 125 24.53 -28.41 -11.91
CA ASP A 125 25.80 -29.14 -11.86
C ASP A 125 26.70 -28.67 -10.69
N ARG A 126 26.11 -28.70 -9.49
CA ARG A 126 26.77 -28.24 -8.27
C ARG A 126 27.59 -29.37 -7.64
N VAL A 127 28.65 -28.99 -6.94
CA VAL A 127 29.40 -29.91 -6.06
C VAL A 127 28.45 -30.54 -5.03
N ASN A 128 28.64 -31.84 -4.78
CA ASN A 128 27.88 -32.65 -3.82
C ASN A 128 26.36 -32.58 -4.06
N ASP A 129 25.89 -32.93 -5.27
CA ASP A 129 24.45 -33.07 -5.48
C ASP A 129 23.90 -34.34 -4.82
N ASP A 130 22.74 -34.22 -4.19
CA ASP A 130 22.11 -35.33 -3.48
C ASP A 130 21.57 -36.39 -4.47
N LYS A 131 21.39 -36.01 -5.75
CA LYS A 131 20.88 -36.84 -6.83
C LYS A 131 21.96 -37.72 -7.48
N ASP A 132 23.20 -37.29 -7.41
CA ASP A 132 24.34 -37.99 -8.04
C ASP A 132 24.88 -39.11 -7.13
N ILE A 133 24.31 -39.27 -5.92
CA ILE A 133 24.68 -40.31 -4.96
C ILE A 133 23.76 -41.52 -5.19
N PRO A 134 24.20 -42.58 -5.88
CA PRO A 134 23.35 -43.72 -6.19
C PRO A 134 23.10 -44.64 -4.99
N ILE A 135 24.05 -44.69 -4.05
CA ILE A 135 24.03 -45.60 -2.89
C ILE A 135 24.36 -44.79 -1.64
N ILE A 136 23.56 -44.98 -0.59
CA ILE A 136 23.82 -44.40 0.73
C ILE A 136 24.11 -45.56 1.68
N GLU A 137 25.30 -45.55 2.27
CA GLU A 137 25.67 -46.51 3.30
C GLU A 137 24.76 -46.33 4.52
N ALA A 138 24.11 -47.41 4.94
CA ALA A 138 23.25 -47.41 6.11
C ALA A 138 24.10 -47.33 7.38
N LYS A 139 23.69 -46.48 8.33
CA LYS A 139 24.31 -46.45 9.66
C LYS A 139 23.66 -47.51 10.54
N MET A 140 24.39 -48.03 11.53
CA MET A 140 23.89 -49.01 12.51
C MET A 140 22.66 -48.52 13.31
N THR A 141 22.37 -47.22 13.27
CA THR A 141 21.22 -46.57 13.92
C THR A 141 20.01 -46.39 13.01
N ASP A 142 20.11 -46.67 11.72
CA ASP A 142 18.99 -46.47 10.79
C ASP A 142 17.98 -47.60 10.90
N GLU A 143 16.70 -47.23 11.12
CA GLU A 143 15.61 -48.20 11.20
C GLU A 143 15.40 -48.92 9.85
N PRO A 144 15.38 -50.26 9.84
CA PRO A 144 15.11 -51.03 8.63
C PRO A 144 13.71 -50.72 8.08
N GLY A 145 13.64 -50.30 6.81
CA GLY A 145 12.37 -50.11 6.08
C GLY A 145 12.06 -48.66 5.68
N GLU A 146 12.85 -47.67 6.12
CA GLU A 146 12.65 -46.28 5.70
C GLU A 146 13.68 -45.83 4.66
N ASP A 147 13.22 -45.19 3.59
CA ASP A 147 14.08 -44.74 2.48
C ASP A 147 15.01 -43.59 2.91
N PRO A 148 16.35 -43.77 2.88
CA PRO A 148 17.32 -42.74 3.27
C PRO A 148 17.27 -41.49 2.38
N PHE A 149 16.85 -41.61 1.12
CA PHE A 149 16.71 -40.47 0.21
C PHE A 149 15.52 -39.59 0.60
N VAL A 150 14.40 -40.19 1.01
CA VAL A 150 13.22 -39.48 1.51
C VAL A 150 13.54 -38.73 2.80
N LYS A 151 14.28 -39.37 3.73
CA LYS A 151 14.79 -38.72 4.96
C LYS A 151 15.61 -37.48 4.64
N ARG A 152 16.61 -37.59 3.75
CA ARG A 152 17.49 -36.46 3.36
C ARG A 152 16.71 -35.31 2.71
N GLN A 153 15.73 -35.62 1.86
CA GLN A 153 14.85 -34.60 1.28
C GLN A 153 14.00 -33.90 2.35
N ALA A 154 13.43 -34.64 3.30
CA ALA A 154 12.66 -34.08 4.41
C ALA A 154 13.53 -33.18 5.30
N GLU A 155 14.76 -33.59 5.63
CA GLU A 155 15.73 -32.78 6.38
C GLU A 155 16.11 -31.50 5.63
N LYS A 156 16.32 -31.57 4.31
CA LYS A 156 16.57 -30.40 3.48
C LYS A 156 15.41 -29.42 3.53
N LYS A 157 14.16 -29.89 3.38
CA LYS A 157 12.95 -29.06 3.54
C LYS A 157 12.87 -28.43 4.92
N LYS A 158 13.08 -29.21 6.00
CA LYS A 158 13.12 -28.71 7.38
C LYS A 158 14.18 -27.61 7.57
N ARG A 159 15.37 -27.74 6.98
CA ARG A 159 16.41 -26.70 7.02
C ARG A 159 15.99 -25.43 6.29
N VAL A 160 15.38 -25.55 5.11
CA VAL A 160 14.86 -24.42 4.34
C VAL A 160 13.75 -23.70 5.12
N GLU A 161 12.78 -24.44 5.65
CA GLU A 161 11.70 -23.88 6.47
C GLU A 161 12.23 -23.17 7.72
N LYS A 162 13.25 -23.74 8.39
CA LYS A 162 13.91 -23.08 9.53
C LYS A 162 14.56 -21.76 9.11
N HIS A 163 15.22 -21.72 7.95
CA HIS A 163 15.80 -20.49 7.40
C HIS A 163 14.72 -19.44 7.08
N GLU A 164 13.60 -19.84 6.47
CA GLU A 164 12.47 -18.96 6.18
C GLU A 164 11.82 -18.43 7.46
N LYS A 165 11.60 -19.28 8.46
CA LYS A 165 11.10 -18.89 9.79
C LYS A 165 12.02 -17.84 10.43
N ASN A 166 13.33 -18.05 10.41
CA ASN A 166 14.31 -17.09 10.93
C ASN A 166 14.29 -15.76 10.16
N ARG A 167 14.16 -15.82 8.82
CA ARG A 167 14.03 -14.62 7.98
C ARG A 167 12.78 -13.83 8.35
N LEU A 168 11.64 -14.50 8.51
CA LEU A 168 10.38 -13.86 8.91
C LEU A 168 10.48 -13.24 10.31
N GLN A 169 11.15 -13.91 11.27
CA GLN A 169 11.38 -13.34 12.60
C GLN A 169 12.26 -12.08 12.55
N ASN A 170 13.34 -12.09 11.79
CA ASN A 170 14.20 -10.92 11.61
C ASN A 170 13.43 -9.75 10.96
N LEU A 171 12.60 -10.05 9.95
CA LEU A 171 11.74 -9.03 9.33
C LEU A 171 10.72 -8.47 10.32
N LYS A 172 10.10 -9.30 11.16
CA LYS A 172 9.18 -8.84 12.22
C LYS A 172 9.88 -7.92 13.23
N GLN A 173 11.11 -8.26 13.64
CA GLN A 173 11.91 -7.40 14.51
C GLN A 173 12.27 -6.08 13.83
N ALA A 174 12.63 -6.12 12.55
CA ALA A 174 12.88 -4.90 11.77
C ALA A 174 11.62 -4.03 11.59
N ALA A 175 10.45 -4.65 11.46
CA ALA A 175 9.16 -3.98 11.38
C ALA A 175 8.86 -3.18 12.65
N LYS A 176 9.12 -3.78 13.82
CA LYS A 176 8.91 -3.15 15.13
C LYS A 176 9.74 -1.87 15.30
N VAL A 177 10.93 -1.83 14.70
CA VAL A 177 11.83 -0.66 14.70
C VAL A 177 11.42 0.38 13.64
N GLY A 178 10.39 0.10 12.83
CA GLY A 178 9.91 1.02 11.79
C GLY A 178 10.93 1.24 10.67
N ALA A 179 11.80 0.25 10.44
CA ALA A 179 12.91 0.30 9.48
C ALA A 179 12.66 -0.57 8.24
N LEU A 180 11.47 -1.17 8.11
CA LEU A 180 11.08 -1.86 6.88
C LEU A 180 10.63 -0.85 5.81
N PRO A 181 10.90 -1.10 4.53
CA PRO A 181 10.28 -0.37 3.42
C PRO A 181 8.75 -0.46 3.46
N SER A 182 8.06 0.59 3.02
CA SER A 182 6.59 0.70 3.06
C SER A 182 5.85 -0.49 2.45
N HIS A 183 6.34 -1.06 1.34
CA HIS A 183 5.74 -2.23 0.69
C HIS A 183 5.79 -3.51 1.54
N ILE A 184 6.84 -3.69 2.36
CA ILE A 184 7.00 -4.87 3.24
C ILE A 184 6.22 -4.67 4.54
N GLN A 185 6.14 -3.42 5.04
CA GLN A 185 5.36 -3.09 6.23
C GLN A 185 3.89 -3.50 6.05
N LEU A 186 3.27 -3.13 4.92
CA LEU A 186 1.87 -3.45 4.63
C LEU A 186 1.60 -4.96 4.61
N ALA A 187 2.49 -5.74 3.99
CA ALA A 187 2.38 -7.21 3.96
C ALA A 187 2.58 -7.85 5.35
N ALA A 188 3.48 -7.29 6.18
CA ALA A 188 3.73 -7.77 7.53
C ALA A 188 2.59 -7.43 8.51
N THR A 189 1.94 -6.26 8.35
CA THR A 189 0.80 -5.84 9.18
C THR A 189 -0.53 -6.52 8.81
N ALA A 190 -0.63 -7.08 7.61
CA ALA A 190 -1.83 -7.79 7.15
C ALA A 190 -1.99 -9.19 7.78
N LEU A 191 -0.95 -9.74 8.42
CA LEU A 191 -1.03 -10.99 9.16
C LEU A 191 -1.38 -10.69 10.63
N PRO A 192 -2.38 -11.38 11.22
CA PRO A 192 -2.73 -11.16 12.62
C PRO A 192 -1.54 -11.45 13.53
N ILE A 193 -1.21 -10.47 14.36
CA ILE A 193 -0.12 -10.52 15.33
C ILE A 193 -0.48 -11.53 16.41
N THR A 194 0.06 -12.75 16.29
CA THR A 194 0.16 -13.66 17.44
C THR A 194 1.12 -13.00 18.44
N GLY A 195 0.58 -12.51 19.56
CA GLY A 195 1.36 -11.99 20.69
C GLY A 195 1.01 -10.61 21.24
N THR A 196 0.14 -9.83 20.59
CA THR A 196 -0.44 -8.62 21.24
C THR A 196 -1.85 -8.93 21.71
N GLN A 197 -2.12 -8.76 23.00
CA GLN A 197 -3.44 -8.80 23.66
C GLN A 197 -4.34 -7.63 23.18
N ALA A 198 -4.42 -7.39 21.87
CA ALA A 198 -5.52 -6.62 21.32
C ALA A 198 -6.70 -7.59 21.28
N ALA A 199 -7.76 -7.30 22.06
CA ALA A 199 -8.94 -8.14 22.12
C ALA A 199 -9.35 -8.53 20.70
N PRO A 200 -9.56 -9.83 20.40
CA PRO A 200 -9.93 -10.25 19.06
C PRO A 200 -11.21 -9.50 18.70
N LYS A 201 -11.10 -8.55 17.78
CA LYS A 201 -12.30 -7.93 17.19
C LYS A 201 -13.07 -9.11 16.63
N LYS A 202 -14.26 -9.37 17.17
CA LYS A 202 -15.14 -10.43 16.69
C LYS A 202 -15.29 -10.20 15.20
N ALA A 203 -14.69 -11.06 14.38
CA ALA A 203 -14.71 -10.92 12.94
C ALA A 203 -16.17 -10.76 12.53
N SER A 204 -16.46 -9.66 11.84
CA SER A 204 -17.84 -9.38 11.48
C SER A 204 -18.35 -10.50 10.57
N LYS A 205 -19.67 -10.78 10.61
CA LYS A 205 -20.28 -11.81 9.73
C LYS A 205 -19.92 -11.59 8.26
N ASN A 206 -19.69 -10.34 7.88
CA ASN A 206 -19.28 -9.97 6.53
C ASN A 206 -17.81 -10.32 6.27
N GLU A 207 -16.89 -10.01 7.19
CA GLU A 207 -15.48 -10.40 7.08
C GLU A 207 -15.31 -11.92 7.02
N LEU A 208 -16.01 -12.68 7.87
CA LEU A 208 -15.97 -14.15 7.83
C LEU A 208 -16.52 -14.71 6.52
N GLN A 209 -17.59 -14.11 6.00
CA GLN A 209 -18.17 -14.51 4.71
C GLN A 209 -17.21 -14.20 3.55
N ASP A 210 -16.48 -13.09 3.60
CA ASP A 210 -15.56 -12.67 2.55
C ASP A 210 -14.27 -13.50 2.60
N ILE A 211 -13.73 -13.79 3.80
CA ILE A 211 -12.61 -14.72 4.00
C ILE A 211 -12.96 -16.12 3.51
N ALA A 212 -14.16 -16.63 3.83
CA ALA A 212 -14.62 -17.93 3.34
C ALA A 212 -14.73 -17.94 1.80
N SER A 213 -15.21 -16.85 1.19
CA SER A 213 -15.27 -16.74 -0.27
C SER A 213 -13.88 -16.67 -0.93
N MET A 214 -12.92 -16.01 -0.27
CA MET A 214 -11.54 -15.90 -0.74
C MET A 214 -10.79 -17.23 -0.61
N ALA A 215 -11.01 -17.96 0.48
CA ALA A 215 -10.45 -19.30 0.68
C ALA A 215 -10.96 -20.29 -0.38
N ALA A 216 -12.26 -20.29 -0.66
CA ALA A 216 -12.86 -21.12 -1.71
C ALA A 216 -12.29 -20.81 -3.10
N ALA A 217 -12.07 -19.53 -3.41
CA ALA A 217 -11.45 -19.10 -4.67
C ALA A 217 -9.94 -19.41 -4.74
N ALA A 218 -9.22 -19.42 -3.62
CA ALA A 218 -7.77 -19.66 -3.61
C ALA A 218 -7.42 -21.12 -3.99
N THR A 219 -8.24 -22.08 -3.58
CA THR A 219 -8.10 -23.50 -3.96
C THR A 219 -8.21 -23.71 -5.47
N ALA A 220 -8.87 -22.79 -6.20
CA ALA A 220 -9.01 -22.84 -7.66
C ALA A 220 -7.68 -22.73 -8.42
N SER A 221 -6.65 -22.11 -7.84
CA SER A 221 -5.39 -21.84 -8.55
C SER A 221 -4.53 -23.09 -8.81
N GLY A 222 -4.84 -24.21 -8.15
CA GLY A 222 -4.12 -25.49 -8.30
C GLY A 222 -4.85 -26.56 -9.13
N GLY A 223 -5.99 -26.24 -9.76
CA GLY A 223 -6.73 -27.16 -10.64
C GLY A 223 -7.49 -28.30 -9.94
N LYS A 224 -7.41 -28.44 -8.62
CA LYS A 224 -8.27 -29.32 -7.80
C LYS A 224 -9.23 -28.46 -7.00
N PHE A 225 -10.50 -28.45 -7.39
CA PHE A 225 -11.55 -27.68 -6.71
C PHE A 225 -12.18 -28.47 -5.57
N ASP A 226 -12.34 -27.85 -4.41
CA ASP A 226 -13.13 -28.43 -3.32
C ASP A 226 -14.61 -28.51 -3.75
N LYS A 227 -15.28 -29.63 -3.43
CA LYS A 227 -16.71 -29.81 -3.72
C LYS A 227 -17.53 -28.91 -2.82
N LYS A 228 -18.40 -28.08 -3.40
CA LYS A 228 -19.31 -27.20 -2.65
C LYS A 228 -20.34 -28.03 -1.90
N LEU A 229 -20.49 -27.80 -0.60
CA LEU A 229 -21.51 -28.45 0.22
C LEU A 229 -22.89 -27.85 -0.07
N VAL A 230 -23.95 -28.66 0.12
CA VAL A 230 -25.34 -28.23 -0.11
C VAL A 230 -25.71 -27.11 0.86
N GLY A 231 -26.02 -25.92 0.32
CA GLY A 231 -26.36 -24.72 1.11
C GLY A 231 -25.25 -23.68 1.24
N GLU A 232 -24.07 -23.91 0.66
CA GLU A 232 -23.02 -22.90 0.58
C GLU A 232 -23.44 -21.72 -0.30
N LYS A 233 -23.19 -20.49 0.18
CA LYS A 233 -23.49 -19.29 -0.59
C LYS A 233 -22.53 -19.15 -1.77
N PRO A 234 -23.02 -18.69 -2.93
CA PRO A 234 -22.16 -18.46 -4.09
C PRO A 234 -21.09 -17.39 -3.77
N GLU A 235 -19.91 -17.53 -4.37
CA GLU A 235 -18.82 -16.57 -4.26
C GLU A 235 -19.29 -15.16 -4.65
N LYS A 236 -19.13 -14.19 -3.75
CA LYS A 236 -19.56 -12.79 -3.98
C LYS A 236 -18.69 -12.05 -4.99
N HIS A 237 -17.45 -12.48 -5.18
CA HIS A 237 -16.46 -11.81 -6.02
C HIS A 237 -16.16 -12.63 -7.27
N LYS A 238 -17.19 -12.97 -8.06
CA LYS A 238 -16.97 -13.33 -9.46
C LYS A 238 -16.30 -12.12 -10.11
N GLY A 239 -15.06 -12.27 -10.56
CA GLY A 239 -14.18 -11.19 -10.97
C GLY A 239 -14.94 -10.12 -11.74
N LYS A 240 -14.94 -8.88 -11.21
CA LYS A 240 -15.42 -7.73 -11.97
C LYS A 240 -14.38 -7.46 -13.07
N TYR A 241 -14.53 -8.14 -14.20
CA TYR A 241 -13.85 -7.75 -15.41
C TYR A 241 -14.22 -6.30 -15.70
N ARG A 242 -13.21 -5.45 -15.94
CA ARG A 242 -13.41 -4.06 -16.33
C ARG A 242 -14.15 -4.10 -17.67
N LYS A 243 -15.47 -3.88 -17.65
CA LYS A 243 -16.26 -3.70 -18.86
C LYS A 243 -16.01 -2.28 -19.33
N PHE A 244 -15.14 -2.13 -20.34
CA PHE A 244 -14.98 -0.86 -21.03
C PHE A 244 -16.18 -0.66 -21.96
N LEU A 245 -16.65 0.59 -22.06
CA LEU A 245 -17.61 0.93 -23.09
C LEU A 245 -16.90 0.84 -24.46
N PRO A 246 -17.58 0.33 -25.51
CA PRO A 246 -17.03 0.30 -26.86
C PRO A 246 -16.71 1.72 -27.35
N VAL A 247 -15.61 1.86 -28.09
CA VAL A 247 -15.05 3.16 -28.55
C VAL A 247 -15.84 3.75 -29.73
N VAL A 248 -16.66 2.95 -30.42
CA VAL A 248 -17.41 3.39 -31.60
C VAL A 248 -18.73 4.04 -31.19
N GLU A 249 -18.95 5.27 -31.65
CA GLU A 249 -20.12 6.11 -31.33
C GLU A 249 -21.41 5.57 -31.97
N GLY A 250 -22.06 4.64 -31.28
CA GLY A 250 -23.45 4.26 -31.55
C GLY A 250 -24.44 5.22 -30.89
N THR A 251 -25.60 5.42 -31.55
CA THR A 251 -26.72 6.23 -31.06
C THR A 251 -27.17 5.77 -29.66
N GLY A 252 -26.94 6.59 -28.63
CA GLY A 252 -27.34 6.31 -27.23
C GLY A 252 -26.19 6.15 -26.23
N ILE A 253 -24.93 6.03 -26.69
CA ILE A 253 -23.75 5.82 -25.83
C ILE A 253 -23.37 7.08 -25.03
N GLY A 254 -23.52 8.27 -25.62
CA GLY A 254 -23.27 9.53 -24.92
C GLY A 254 -24.15 9.74 -23.68
N SER A 255 -25.34 9.13 -23.62
CA SER A 255 -26.19 9.17 -22.42
C SER A 255 -25.64 8.32 -21.28
N GLN A 256 -25.07 7.15 -21.60
CA GLN A 256 -24.49 6.24 -20.61
C GLN A 256 -23.15 6.77 -20.10
N GLU A 257 -22.34 7.39 -20.96
CA GLU A 257 -21.12 8.07 -20.55
C GLU A 257 -21.44 9.25 -19.63
N LYS A 258 -22.39 10.13 -20.00
CA LYS A 258 -22.87 11.22 -19.14
C LYS A 258 -23.34 10.73 -17.78
N GLN A 259 -24.10 9.63 -17.72
CA GLN A 259 -24.52 9.04 -16.44
C GLN A 259 -23.34 8.49 -15.62
N GLN A 260 -22.30 7.96 -16.26
CA GLN A 260 -21.11 7.48 -15.56
C GLN A 260 -20.28 8.64 -15.02
N THR A 261 -20.06 9.69 -15.81
CA THR A 261 -19.34 10.90 -15.39
C THR A 261 -20.08 11.64 -14.29
N GLU A 262 -21.40 11.77 -14.40
CA GLU A 262 -22.26 12.37 -13.36
C GLU A 262 -22.24 11.56 -12.05
N LYS A 263 -22.23 10.22 -12.11
CA LYS A 263 -22.07 9.36 -10.93
C LYS A 263 -20.70 9.49 -10.27
N VAL A 264 -19.65 9.82 -11.02
CA VAL A 264 -18.31 10.10 -10.48
C VAL A 264 -18.29 11.49 -9.87
N LEU A 265 -18.85 12.48 -10.56
CA LEU A 265 -18.98 13.86 -10.10
C LEU A 265 -19.78 13.93 -8.80
N ASN A 266 -20.95 13.31 -8.73
CA ASN A 266 -21.78 13.25 -7.51
C ASN A 266 -21.04 12.56 -6.36
N ARG A 267 -20.20 11.56 -6.63
CA ARG A 267 -19.34 10.95 -5.61
C ARG A 267 -18.23 11.88 -5.15
N LEU A 268 -17.67 12.68 -6.04
CA LEU A 268 -16.64 13.67 -5.73
C LEU A 268 -17.23 14.80 -4.89
N ILE A 269 -18.38 15.32 -5.32
CA ILE A 269 -19.16 16.33 -4.60
C ILE A 269 -19.55 15.78 -3.23
N SER A 270 -20.09 14.56 -3.13
CA SER A 270 -20.47 13.96 -1.83
C SER A 270 -19.28 13.71 -0.89
N LYS A 271 -18.08 13.47 -1.43
CA LYS A 271 -16.86 13.28 -0.63
C LYS A 271 -16.28 14.60 -0.15
N ASN A 272 -16.40 15.65 -0.96
CA ASN A 272 -15.89 16.98 -0.64
C ASN A 272 -16.93 17.88 0.04
N SER A 273 -18.22 17.52 -0.03
CA SER A 273 -19.30 18.10 0.77
C SER A 273 -19.26 17.48 2.17
N HIS A 274 -18.21 17.79 2.91
CA HIS A 274 -18.36 17.87 4.34
C HIS A 274 -19.35 19.01 4.59
N GLU A 275 -20.65 18.68 4.69
CA GLU A 275 -21.57 19.53 5.45
C GLU A 275 -20.89 19.76 6.79
N ILE A 276 -20.45 21.00 6.99
CA ILE A 276 -19.70 21.45 8.18
C ILE A 276 -20.47 21.10 9.47
N LEU A 277 -21.78 20.80 9.37
CA LEU A 277 -22.62 20.21 10.41
C LEU A 277 -23.57 19.18 9.79
N ASN A 278 -23.46 17.89 10.17
CA ASN A 278 -24.43 16.85 9.79
C ASN A 278 -25.75 17.07 10.54
N VAL A 279 -26.69 17.78 9.91
CA VAL A 279 -27.96 18.23 10.50
C VAL A 279 -28.81 17.04 10.96
N ASP A 280 -28.85 15.94 10.19
CA ASP A 280 -29.59 14.73 10.54
C ASP A 280 -29.07 14.06 11.80
N LYS A 281 -27.74 14.00 11.98
CA LYS A 281 -27.13 13.46 13.20
C LYS A 281 -27.42 14.34 14.41
N ALA A 282 -27.43 15.66 14.23
CA ALA A 282 -27.78 16.62 15.28
C ALA A 282 -29.26 16.51 15.70
N ILE A 283 -30.17 16.40 14.73
CA ILE A 283 -31.61 16.21 14.97
C ILE A 283 -31.86 14.86 15.67
N ASN A 284 -31.20 13.78 15.24
CA ASN A 284 -31.33 12.48 15.90
C ASN A 284 -30.81 12.52 17.35
N MET A 285 -29.65 13.15 17.59
CA MET A 285 -29.16 13.32 18.96
C MET A 285 -30.10 14.16 19.82
N TYR A 286 -30.68 15.23 19.27
CA TYR A 286 -31.65 16.06 19.97
C TYR A 286 -32.92 15.27 20.33
N ASN A 287 -33.47 14.51 19.38
CA ASN A 287 -34.65 13.68 19.59
C ASN A 287 -34.41 12.60 20.65
N VAL A 288 -33.28 11.90 20.60
CA VAL A 288 -32.89 10.90 21.63
C VAL A 288 -32.72 11.54 23.01
N LYS A 289 -32.15 12.74 23.09
CA LYS A 289 -31.98 13.47 24.36
C LYS A 289 -33.32 13.96 24.92
N LYS A 290 -34.23 14.42 24.05
CA LYS A 290 -35.60 14.81 24.40
C LYS A 290 -36.40 13.61 24.90
N GLU A 291 -36.28 12.46 24.25
CA GLU A 291 -36.96 11.22 24.65
C GLU A 291 -36.44 10.69 25.99
N LYS A 292 -35.12 10.70 26.22
CA LYS A 292 -34.52 10.35 27.53
C LYS A 292 -35.00 11.28 28.65
N LYS A 293 -35.08 12.60 28.41
CA LYS A 293 -35.64 13.55 29.39
C LYS A 293 -37.11 13.25 29.71
N ARG A 294 -37.94 12.98 28.70
CA ARG A 294 -39.36 12.59 28.92
C ARG A 294 -39.48 11.29 29.70
N LYS A 295 -38.59 10.32 29.46
CA LYS A 295 -38.57 9.04 30.18
C LYS A 295 -38.14 9.20 31.64
N ASN A 296 -37.18 10.07 31.92
CA ASN A 296 -36.76 10.38 33.30
C ASN A 296 -37.80 11.19 34.08
N GLN A 297 -38.58 12.05 33.43
CA GLN A 297 -39.72 12.73 34.07
C GLN A 297 -40.84 11.74 34.39
N ARG A 298 -41.24 10.90 33.41
CA ARG A 298 -42.25 9.86 33.63
C ARG A 298 -41.86 8.80 34.66
N GLY A 299 -40.56 8.52 34.81
CA GLY A 299 -40.05 7.61 35.84
C GLY A 299 -40.00 8.22 37.25
N LYS A 300 -40.14 9.54 37.39
CA LYS A 300 -40.23 10.23 38.68
C LYS A 300 -41.67 10.38 39.20
N ASP A 301 -42.66 10.29 38.30
CA ASP A 301 -44.09 10.43 38.63
C ASP A 301 -44.80 9.09 38.90
N SER A 302 -44.10 7.95 38.86
CA SER A 302 -44.70 6.62 39.05
C SER A 302 -44.13 5.86 40.26
N SER A 303 -43.88 6.55 41.37
CA SER A 303 -43.53 5.94 42.66
C SER A 303 -44.69 6.05 43.66
N THR A 304 -45.80 5.38 43.37
CA THR A 304 -46.82 5.04 44.37
C THR A 304 -47.50 3.70 44.05
N SER A 305 -47.29 2.75 44.97
CA SER A 305 -48.13 1.62 45.36
C SER A 305 -48.94 0.85 44.30
N SER A 306 -48.59 -0.42 44.07
CA SER A 306 -49.32 -1.53 44.70
C SER A 306 -48.80 -2.88 44.19
N LYS A 307 -48.57 -3.79 45.15
CA LYS A 307 -48.38 -5.22 44.94
C LYS A 307 -49.52 -5.74 44.07
N LEU A 308 -49.21 -6.55 43.06
CA LEU A 308 -49.93 -7.79 42.69
C LEU A 308 -49.17 -8.48 41.55
N LYS A 309 -48.74 -9.72 41.80
CA LYS A 309 -48.18 -10.61 40.76
C LYS A 309 -49.32 -11.07 39.83
N PRO A 310 -49.05 -11.25 38.53
CA PRO A 310 -49.60 -12.43 37.87
C PRO A 310 -48.60 -13.17 36.97
N LYS A 311 -48.71 -14.50 37.03
CA LYS A 311 -48.15 -15.47 36.07
C LYS A 311 -48.70 -15.20 34.65
N LYS A 312 -47.88 -15.34 33.60
CA LYS A 312 -48.28 -16.05 32.35
C LYS A 312 -47.14 -16.15 31.30
N GLN A 313 -46.90 -17.41 30.93
CA GLN A 313 -46.75 -17.96 29.57
C GLN A 313 -46.00 -17.15 28.49
N LEU A 314 -44.87 -17.72 28.08
CA LEU A 314 -44.20 -17.49 26.80
C LEU A 314 -45.10 -17.95 25.64
N GLN A 315 -45.80 -17.02 25.01
CA GLN A 315 -46.33 -17.20 23.66
C GLN A 315 -45.42 -16.54 22.63
N LYS A 316 -44.78 -17.40 21.83
CA LYS A 316 -44.11 -17.11 20.57
C LYS A 316 -45.08 -16.37 19.64
N LYS A 317 -44.74 -15.16 19.19
CA LYS A 317 -45.37 -14.53 18.02
C LYS A 317 -44.29 -14.18 16.99
N SER A 318 -44.35 -14.92 15.87
CA SER A 318 -43.66 -14.65 14.62
C SER A 318 -44.29 -13.47 13.89
N LEU A 319 -43.51 -12.46 13.54
CA LEU A 319 -43.93 -11.40 12.61
C LEU A 319 -43.47 -11.75 11.20
N LYS A 320 -44.41 -12.26 10.39
CA LYS A 320 -44.36 -12.18 8.93
C LYS A 320 -44.50 -10.71 8.53
N LYS A 321 -43.61 -10.20 7.68
CA LYS A 321 -43.84 -8.96 6.92
C LYS A 321 -43.93 -9.32 5.44
N GLY A 322 -45.13 -9.17 4.90
CA GLY A 322 -45.51 -9.55 3.55
C GLY A 322 -44.85 -8.69 2.48
N GLY A 323 -44.64 -9.30 1.32
CA GLY A 323 -44.29 -8.63 0.09
C GLY A 323 -45.51 -7.93 -0.53
N SER A 324 -45.29 -6.75 -1.07
CA SER A 324 -46.24 -6.06 -1.94
C SER A 324 -45.72 -6.11 -3.37
N SER A 325 -46.36 -6.93 -4.18
CA SER A 325 -46.29 -6.89 -5.64
C SER A 325 -46.96 -5.63 -6.18
N LYS A 326 -46.32 -4.92 -7.11
CA LYS A 326 -47.04 -4.02 -8.03
C LYS A 326 -46.47 -4.16 -9.45
N LYS A 327 -47.34 -4.66 -10.32
CA LYS A 327 -47.23 -4.76 -11.79
C LYS A 327 -47.06 -3.38 -12.44
N GLY A 328 -46.31 -3.33 -13.54
CA GLY A 328 -46.47 -2.42 -14.67
C GLY A 328 -45.94 -3.13 -15.93
N LYS A 329 -46.81 -3.83 -16.67
CA LYS A 329 -47.49 -3.43 -17.92
C LYS A 329 -46.55 -3.15 -19.10
N SER A 330 -46.61 -4.08 -20.04
CA SER A 330 -46.19 -4.03 -21.44
C SER A 330 -46.97 -3.01 -22.26
N LYS A 331 -46.27 -2.26 -23.10
CA LYS A 331 -46.43 -2.27 -24.55
C LYS A 331 -45.11 -1.84 -25.18
#